data_AF-A0A8B6ITF2-F1
#
_entry.id   AF-A0A8B6ITF2-F1
#
_cell.length_a   1.000
_cell.length_b   1.000
_cell.length_c   1.000
_cell.angle_alpha   90.00
_cell.angle_beta   90.00
_cell.angle_gamma   90.00
#
_symmetry.space_group_name_H-M   'P 1'
#
loop_
_entity.id
_entity.type
_entity.pdbx_description
1 polymer ?
#
loop_
_entity_poly.entity_id
_entity_poly.type
_entity_poly.pdbx_seq_one_letter_code
_entity_poly.pdbx_strand_id
1 'polypeptide(L)'
;MSEPRKVLGIIEYLRQKLIIFHHKNNLDYLKYTPVLYVIQEVARRRENDIDTTSVYTDWERLVSLIIKNKKHFHQFSEVKNYRVEDKYHNFALSYIRLRSLGVEFTEKDFHFYIAENSHSLITNKIDEICKAYGGERLLNTLAEWLGRTYNPIAGRFMEYRHVSFGGDSIKPAIPFGYLLAIASKYNGVNGYANSNLFNQLLLLVSDIIVVYEIQPYSIFEAMYLRDDAFISFIRNNLLYDSFVGIPQINSSHAASLIKYLKLTFKEPCYISHNIKVKDLIRISLALISCASNKKFCDINAKEIAKKANIPEYKVTLILDKVLSFPSEHVNAYLRFPPISTDINHFFKPVIKTSKAYKVYPKSIASLGCLNTICNFISFPNGKWSNKIDSELGYAVENFLREAFVGKGIEIAYGDRLNGDVKLEVDLLCETDDCIYIFEMKKKGLTRQAQSGNESHILSDLADSVLRSHYQAMRIENVLNNCEFLHLKHNDVESSITLKGRRVIRISVSLLDFGALQDKTVLQRLLTIAINNKFSSEDENENKKLEKWREYSEKLGVLAFENKELGDGRVPFHNSLFMSIPQILFLLDKSNDAGEFFKYLRFFISTTTGSRDVYTDFLSYINILGQSEVDGGHK
;
A
#
# COMPACT_ATOMS: atom_id res chain seq x y z
N MET A 1 -13.79 18.98 32.54
CA MET A 1 -13.70 17.80 31.66
C MET A 1 -12.23 17.45 31.59
N SER A 2 -11.91 16.17 31.66
CA SER A 2 -10.60 15.62 31.31
C SER A 2 -10.17 16.08 29.92
N GLU A 3 -8.88 15.88 29.64
CA GLU A 3 -8.27 16.17 28.35
C GLU A 3 -9.20 15.74 27.18
N PRO A 4 -9.54 16.66 26.26
CA PRO A 4 -10.49 16.40 25.18
C PRO A 4 -10.21 15.13 24.38
N ARG A 5 -8.93 14.80 24.17
CA ARG A 5 -8.49 13.59 23.47
C ARG A 5 -8.90 12.31 24.18
N LYS A 6 -8.66 12.23 25.49
CA LYS A 6 -9.09 11.12 26.33
C LYS A 6 -10.61 10.96 26.29
N VAL A 7 -11.34 12.07 26.30
CA VAL A 7 -12.81 12.06 26.16
C VAL A 7 -13.23 11.48 24.81
N LEU A 8 -12.60 11.88 23.69
CA LEU A 8 -12.93 11.35 22.36
C LEU A 8 -12.71 9.83 22.27
N GLY A 9 -11.59 9.32 22.78
CA GLY A 9 -11.33 7.87 22.84
C GLY A 9 -12.37 7.11 23.67
N ILE A 10 -12.76 7.67 24.83
CA ILE A 10 -13.85 7.11 25.66
C ILE A 10 -15.17 7.06 24.88
N ILE A 11 -15.49 8.08 24.09
CA ILE A 11 -16.73 8.10 23.30
C ILE A 11 -16.73 7.00 22.23
N GLU A 12 -15.63 6.78 21.51
CA GLU A 12 -15.52 5.71 20.52
C GLU A 12 -15.70 4.33 21.14
N TYR A 13 -15.05 4.10 22.28
CA TYR A 13 -15.19 2.89 23.08
C TYR A 13 -16.62 2.66 23.59
N LEU A 14 -17.28 3.71 24.11
CA LEU A 14 -18.67 3.60 24.57
C LEU A 14 -19.62 3.27 23.43
N ARG A 15 -19.39 3.82 22.22
CA ARG A 15 -20.18 3.45 21.03
C ARG A 15 -20.03 1.96 20.70
N GLN A 16 -18.80 1.45 20.70
CA GLN A 16 -18.55 0.01 20.51
C GLN A 16 -19.31 -0.82 21.56
N LYS A 17 -19.23 -0.46 22.85
CA LYS A 17 -19.96 -1.17 23.92
C LYS A 17 -21.47 -1.15 23.76
N LEU A 18 -22.04 0.01 23.47
CA LEU A 18 -23.48 0.15 23.30
C LEU A 18 -23.99 -0.69 22.13
N ILE A 19 -23.24 -0.74 21.03
CA ILE A 19 -23.63 -1.52 19.85
C ILE A 19 -23.39 -3.02 20.08
N ILE A 20 -22.39 -3.42 20.87
CA ILE A 20 -22.28 -4.79 21.38
C ILE A 20 -23.51 -5.18 22.19
N PHE A 21 -23.94 -4.32 23.12
CA PHE A 21 -25.15 -4.59 23.92
C PHE A 21 -26.43 -4.54 23.10
N HIS A 22 -26.48 -3.74 22.04
CA HIS A 22 -27.58 -3.76 21.07
C HIS A 22 -27.74 -5.15 20.46
N HIS A 23 -26.66 -5.70 19.90
CA HIS A 23 -26.69 -7.02 19.25
C HIS A 23 -26.80 -8.19 20.23
N LYS A 24 -26.32 -8.06 21.47
CA LYS A 24 -26.42 -9.14 22.49
C LYS A 24 -27.75 -9.16 23.24
N ASN A 25 -28.24 -7.98 23.63
CA ASN A 25 -29.30 -7.82 24.63
C ASN A 25 -30.49 -7.00 24.12
N ASN A 26 -30.55 -6.71 22.82
CA ASN A 26 -31.57 -5.83 22.21
C ASN A 26 -31.62 -4.43 22.86
N LEU A 27 -30.48 -3.92 23.35
CA LEU A 27 -30.40 -2.55 23.86
C LEU A 27 -30.71 -1.56 22.73
N ASP A 28 -31.63 -0.63 22.97
CA ASP A 28 -31.88 0.49 22.06
C ASP A 28 -30.78 1.55 22.21
N TYR A 29 -29.66 1.33 21.53
CA TYR A 29 -28.48 2.20 21.60
C TYR A 29 -28.76 3.61 21.07
N LEU A 30 -29.75 3.79 20.19
CA LEU A 30 -30.13 5.08 19.62
C LEU A 30 -30.58 6.09 20.68
N LYS A 31 -31.06 5.62 21.84
CA LYS A 31 -31.38 6.49 22.99
C LYS A 31 -30.16 7.17 23.60
N TYR A 32 -28.97 6.57 23.46
CA TYR A 32 -27.73 7.05 24.04
C TYR A 32 -26.89 7.84 23.03
N THR A 33 -27.05 7.54 21.74
CA THR A 33 -26.34 8.17 20.64
C THR A 33 -26.34 9.72 20.65
N PRO A 34 -27.49 10.42 20.86
CA PRO A 34 -27.50 11.88 20.98
C PRO A 34 -26.56 12.42 22.06
N VAL A 35 -26.53 11.77 23.22
CA VAL A 35 -25.68 12.18 24.36
C VAL A 35 -24.21 12.09 23.96
N LEU A 36 -23.80 10.98 23.35
CA LEU A 36 -22.43 10.77 22.92
C LEU A 36 -22.00 11.77 21.84
N TYR A 37 -22.88 12.12 20.90
CA TYR A 37 -22.59 13.16 19.90
C TYR A 37 -22.42 14.55 20.52
N VAL A 38 -23.25 14.92 21.50
CA VAL A 38 -23.09 16.20 22.20
C VAL A 38 -21.74 16.25 22.92
N ILE A 39 -21.36 15.18 23.63
CA ILE A 39 -20.06 15.12 24.30
C ILE A 39 -18.92 15.21 23.28
N GLN A 40 -19.02 14.48 22.16
CA GLN A 40 -18.02 14.51 21.09
C GLN A 40 -17.86 15.92 20.49
N GLU A 41 -18.96 16.63 20.23
CA GLU A 41 -18.92 17.98 19.70
C GLU A 41 -18.27 18.96 20.68
N VAL A 42 -18.62 18.88 21.97
CA VAL A 42 -18.03 19.72 23.01
C VAL A 42 -16.53 19.43 23.16
N ALA A 43 -16.12 18.16 23.14
CA ALA A 43 -14.72 17.79 23.20
C ALA A 43 -13.92 18.34 22.01
N ARG A 44 -14.44 18.20 20.79
CA ARG A 44 -13.81 18.75 19.57
C ARG A 44 -13.64 20.26 19.61
N ARG A 45 -14.62 21.00 20.14
CA ARG A 45 -14.53 22.47 20.24
C ARG A 45 -13.46 22.95 21.23
N ARG A 46 -13.17 22.16 22.26
CA ARG A 46 -12.17 22.46 23.30
C ARG A 46 -10.78 21.92 22.99
N GLU A 47 -10.62 21.22 21.88
CA GLU A 47 -9.36 20.53 21.55
C GLU A 47 -8.18 21.49 21.32
N ASN A 48 -8.46 22.76 21.02
CA ASN A 48 -7.47 23.83 20.85
C ASN A 48 -7.27 24.70 22.10
N ASP A 49 -8.00 24.46 23.19
CA ASP A 49 -7.85 25.23 24.43
C ASP A 49 -6.60 24.74 25.18
N ILE A 50 -5.57 25.57 25.22
CA ILE A 50 -4.25 25.28 25.84
C ILE A 50 -4.35 25.13 27.37
N ASP A 51 -5.46 25.57 27.97
CA ASP A 51 -5.64 25.68 29.42
C ASP A 51 -6.53 24.56 29.98
N THR A 52 -6.10 23.30 29.83
CA THR A 52 -6.75 22.17 30.50
C THR A 52 -5.98 21.79 31.76
N THR A 53 -6.30 22.44 32.86
CA THR A 53 -6.08 21.85 34.18
C THR A 53 -6.71 20.45 34.20
N SER A 54 -5.95 19.45 34.64
CA SER A 54 -6.33 18.04 34.74
C SER A 54 -7.46 17.83 35.78
N VAL A 55 -8.67 18.27 35.45
CA VAL A 55 -9.86 17.98 36.25
C VAL A 55 -10.51 16.74 35.65
N TYR A 56 -10.61 15.68 36.46
CA TYR A 56 -11.34 14.46 36.10
C TYR A 56 -12.76 14.82 35.60
N THR A 57 -13.20 14.25 34.46
CA THR A 57 -14.57 14.45 33.98
C THR A 57 -15.54 13.83 34.96
N ASP A 58 -16.35 14.66 35.62
CA ASP A 58 -17.57 14.22 36.29
C ASP A 58 -18.61 13.84 35.23
N TRP A 59 -18.59 12.57 34.83
CA TRP A 59 -19.44 12.02 33.77
C TRP A 59 -20.92 12.08 34.13
N GLU A 60 -21.27 11.84 35.40
CA GLU A 60 -22.65 11.86 35.88
C GLU A 60 -23.22 13.26 35.77
N ARG A 61 -22.49 14.27 36.23
CA ARG A 61 -22.89 15.67 36.09
C ARG A 61 -22.96 16.10 34.64
N LEU A 62 -21.99 15.70 33.80
CA LEU A 62 -21.98 16.03 32.37
C LEU A 62 -23.22 15.48 31.66
N VAL A 63 -23.50 14.19 31.84
CA VAL A 63 -24.68 13.55 31.25
C VAL A 63 -25.96 14.18 31.78
N SER A 64 -26.06 14.42 33.09
CA SER A 64 -27.22 15.08 33.71
C SER A 64 -27.47 16.48 33.14
N LEU A 65 -26.42 17.27 32.91
CA LEU A 65 -26.51 18.58 32.29
C LEU A 65 -26.99 18.49 30.84
N ILE A 66 -26.49 17.52 30.06
CA ILE A 66 -26.92 17.30 28.68
C ILE A 66 -28.41 16.93 28.65
N ILE A 67 -28.83 15.98 29.48
CA ILE A 67 -30.23 15.54 29.54
C ILE A 67 -31.17 16.67 29.99
N LYS A 68 -30.78 17.43 31.03
CA LYS A 68 -31.56 18.59 31.51
C LYS A 68 -31.76 19.65 30.41
N ASN A 69 -30.77 19.79 29.51
CA ASN A 69 -30.78 20.78 28.44
C ASN A 69 -31.06 20.19 27.05
N LYS A 70 -31.58 18.95 26.95
CA LYS A 70 -31.75 18.22 25.68
C LYS A 70 -32.48 19.00 24.58
N LYS A 71 -33.46 19.84 24.96
CA LYS A 71 -34.24 20.69 24.03
C LYS A 71 -33.40 21.73 23.28
N HIS A 72 -32.19 22.03 23.76
CA HIS A 72 -31.28 23.00 23.14
C HIS A 72 -30.25 22.35 22.20
N PHE A 73 -30.21 21.01 22.14
CA PHE A 73 -29.27 20.27 21.31
C PHE A 73 -29.97 19.70 20.07
N HIS A 74 -29.51 20.11 18.89
CA HIS A 74 -30.01 19.63 17.60
C HIS A 74 -29.79 18.12 17.38
N GLN A 75 -28.96 17.46 18.21
CA GLN A 75 -28.77 16.02 18.21
C GLN A 75 -29.99 15.26 18.75
N PHE A 76 -30.87 15.92 19.51
CA PHE A 76 -32.06 15.33 20.13
C PHE A 76 -33.36 15.65 19.37
N SER A 77 -33.33 16.47 18.31
CA SER A 77 -34.49 16.70 17.42
C SER A 77 -34.66 15.53 16.44
N GLU A 78 -35.92 15.15 16.16
CA GLU A 78 -36.46 13.99 15.41
C GLU A 78 -35.50 13.06 14.64
N VAL A 79 -35.85 11.76 14.69
CA VAL A 79 -35.15 10.56 14.19
C VAL A 79 -34.26 10.85 12.98
N LYS A 80 -33.00 11.19 13.25
CA LYS A 80 -31.97 11.09 12.24
C LYS A 80 -31.66 9.61 12.06
N ASN A 81 -31.67 9.16 10.81
CA ASN A 81 -30.85 8.02 10.41
C ASN A 81 -29.41 8.43 10.73
N TYR A 82 -28.94 8.14 11.94
CA TYR A 82 -27.52 8.18 12.24
C TYR A 82 -26.87 7.34 11.15
N ARG A 83 -26.05 7.99 10.32
CA ARG A 83 -25.38 7.38 9.17
C ARG A 83 -24.88 6.01 9.60
N VAL A 84 -25.10 5.00 8.75
CA VAL A 84 -24.83 3.60 9.05
C VAL A 84 -23.48 3.48 9.79
N GLU A 85 -23.53 3.15 11.07
CA GLU A 85 -22.37 3.04 11.95
C GLU A 85 -21.64 1.70 11.67
N ASP A 86 -21.41 1.39 10.38
CA ASP A 86 -20.94 0.09 9.92
C ASP A 86 -19.69 -0.36 10.65
N LYS A 87 -18.75 0.57 10.89
CA LYS A 87 -17.55 0.30 11.67
C LYS A 87 -17.89 -0.37 13.00
N TYR A 88 -18.80 0.22 13.76
CA TYR A 88 -19.16 -0.26 15.08
C TYR A 88 -20.09 -1.47 15.05
N HIS A 89 -21.00 -1.57 14.09
CA HIS A 89 -21.84 -2.77 13.92
C HIS A 89 -21.03 -3.98 13.47
N ASN A 90 -20.13 -3.82 12.50
CA ASN A 90 -19.21 -4.87 12.07
C ASN A 90 -18.31 -5.30 13.23
N PHE A 91 -17.73 -4.33 13.96
CA PHE A 91 -16.93 -4.63 15.14
C PHE A 91 -17.71 -5.44 16.18
N ALA A 92 -18.92 -5.00 16.54
CA ALA A 92 -19.73 -5.68 17.53
C ALA A 92 -20.10 -7.11 17.12
N LEU A 93 -20.51 -7.32 15.87
CA LEU A 93 -20.84 -8.64 15.35
C LEU A 93 -19.63 -9.57 15.31
N SER A 94 -18.47 -9.08 14.87
CA SER A 94 -17.20 -9.83 14.87
C SER A 94 -16.75 -10.17 16.28
N TYR A 95 -16.82 -9.20 17.22
CA TYR A 95 -16.55 -9.41 18.63
C TYR A 95 -17.44 -10.51 19.22
N ILE A 96 -18.76 -10.48 18.97
CA ILE A 96 -19.71 -11.49 19.47
C ILE A 96 -19.38 -12.87 18.92
N ARG A 97 -19.12 -13.00 17.61
CA ARG A 97 -18.76 -14.28 16.99
C ARG A 97 -17.47 -14.83 17.57
N LEU A 98 -16.42 -14.02 17.71
CA LEU A 98 -15.15 -14.45 18.30
C LEU A 98 -15.31 -14.87 19.77
N ARG A 99 -16.08 -14.12 20.57
CA ARG A 99 -16.42 -14.52 21.96
C ARG A 99 -17.14 -15.87 22.00
N SER A 100 -18.02 -16.16 21.04
CA SER A 100 -18.73 -17.44 20.95
C SER A 100 -17.81 -18.63 20.65
N LEU A 101 -16.64 -18.37 20.05
CA LEU A 101 -15.59 -19.35 19.80
C LEU A 101 -14.65 -19.53 21.01
N GLY A 102 -14.88 -18.81 22.11
CA GLY A 102 -14.04 -18.84 23.31
C GLY A 102 -12.86 -17.86 23.27
N VAL A 103 -12.79 -16.95 22.29
CA VAL A 103 -11.76 -15.91 22.26
C VAL A 103 -12.00 -14.93 23.40
N GLU A 104 -10.99 -14.71 24.22
CA GLU A 104 -11.01 -13.70 25.28
C GLU A 104 -10.52 -12.35 24.77
N PHE A 105 -11.02 -11.29 25.40
CA PHE A 105 -10.66 -9.92 25.08
C PHE A 105 -10.23 -9.21 26.35
N THR A 106 -9.18 -8.41 26.25
CA THR A 106 -8.76 -7.46 27.28
C THR A 106 -9.21 -6.06 26.88
N GLU A 107 -9.59 -5.28 27.88
CA GLU A 107 -9.95 -3.87 27.69
C GLU A 107 -8.89 -3.02 28.37
N LYS A 108 -8.18 -2.21 27.58
CA LYS A 108 -7.09 -1.35 28.08
C LYS A 108 -7.15 -0.01 27.37
N ASP A 109 -6.97 1.08 28.11
CA ASP A 109 -6.93 2.44 27.55
C ASP A 109 -8.13 2.77 26.63
N PHE A 110 -9.33 2.28 27.00
CA PHE A 110 -10.57 2.41 26.23
C PHE A 110 -10.49 1.77 24.83
N HIS A 111 -9.76 0.68 24.69
CA HIS A 111 -9.72 -0.13 23.48
C HIS A 111 -9.92 -1.60 23.81
N PHE A 112 -10.43 -2.36 22.84
CA PHE A 112 -10.55 -3.80 22.91
C PHE A 112 -9.37 -4.46 22.22
N TYR A 113 -8.75 -5.42 22.90
CA TYR A 113 -7.69 -6.23 22.34
C TYR A 113 -8.05 -7.70 22.51
N ILE A 114 -7.66 -8.53 21.54
CA ILE A 114 -7.69 -9.99 21.74
C ILE A 114 -6.64 -10.31 22.81
N ALA A 115 -7.03 -11.09 23.81
CA ALA A 115 -6.15 -11.47 24.89
C ALA A 115 -5.05 -12.42 24.41
N GLU A 116 -3.81 -12.27 24.90
CA GLU A 116 -2.66 -13.06 24.44
C GLU A 116 -2.86 -14.57 24.63
N ASN A 117 -3.56 -14.98 25.69
CA ASN A 117 -3.92 -16.37 25.95
C ASN A 117 -4.82 -16.99 24.88
N SER A 118 -5.53 -16.17 24.09
CA SER A 118 -6.40 -16.60 23.01
C SER A 118 -5.68 -16.75 21.67
N HIS A 119 -4.40 -16.34 21.58
CA HIS A 119 -3.65 -16.41 20.32
C HIS A 119 -3.46 -17.85 19.82
N SER A 120 -3.20 -18.78 20.75
CA SER A 120 -3.04 -20.21 20.46
C SER A 120 -4.36 -20.84 20.02
N LEU A 121 -5.47 -20.48 20.66
CA LEU A 121 -6.82 -20.92 20.29
C LEU A 121 -7.15 -20.54 18.84
N ILE A 122 -6.93 -19.28 18.47
CA ILE A 122 -7.19 -18.79 17.11
C ILE A 122 -6.29 -19.50 16.10
N THR A 123 -4.99 -19.60 16.41
CA THR A 123 -4.03 -20.33 15.54
C THR A 123 -4.48 -21.77 15.32
N ASN A 124 -4.82 -22.49 16.39
CA ASN A 124 -5.26 -23.88 16.33
C ASN A 124 -6.55 -24.03 15.52
N LYS A 125 -7.49 -23.08 15.62
CA LYS A 125 -8.74 -23.13 14.87
C LYS A 125 -8.54 -22.93 13.37
N ILE A 126 -7.68 -21.99 12.99
CA ILE A 126 -7.28 -21.78 11.59
C ILE A 126 -6.58 -23.04 11.07
N ASP A 127 -5.61 -23.56 11.83
CA ASP A 127 -4.86 -24.77 11.51
C ASP A 127 -5.79 -25.99 11.29
N GLU A 128 -6.76 -26.20 12.18
CA GLU A 128 -7.76 -27.29 12.11
C GLU A 128 -8.55 -27.20 10.80
N ILE A 129 -9.14 -26.03 10.51
CA ILE A 129 -9.98 -25.82 9.32
C ILE A 129 -9.15 -26.01 8.04
N CYS A 130 -7.94 -25.44 7.98
CA CYS A 130 -7.11 -25.52 6.80
C CYS A 130 -6.56 -26.92 6.54
N LYS A 131 -6.20 -27.68 7.59
CA LYS A 131 -5.81 -29.09 7.46
C LYS A 131 -6.97 -29.95 6.96
N ALA A 132 -8.19 -29.73 7.48
CA ALA A 132 -9.38 -30.47 7.07
C ALA A 132 -9.78 -30.17 5.60
N TYR A 133 -9.70 -28.90 5.18
CA TYR A 133 -10.02 -28.50 3.81
C TYR A 133 -8.94 -28.90 2.80
N GLY A 134 -7.68 -28.84 3.21
CA GLY A 134 -6.49 -29.08 2.37
C GLY A 134 -6.03 -27.82 1.63
N GLY A 135 -4.74 -27.47 1.75
CA GLY A 135 -4.24 -26.19 1.25
C GLY A 135 -4.30 -26.03 -0.27
N GLU A 136 -4.07 -27.10 -1.03
CA GLU A 136 -4.18 -27.06 -2.49
C GLU A 136 -5.61 -26.76 -2.96
N ARG A 137 -6.60 -27.41 -2.34
CA ARG A 137 -8.02 -27.12 -2.63
C ARG A 137 -8.35 -25.69 -2.23
N LEU A 138 -7.86 -25.24 -1.07
CA LEU A 138 -8.10 -23.89 -0.59
C LEU A 138 -7.54 -22.83 -1.55
N LEU A 139 -6.31 -23.01 -2.05
CA LEU A 139 -5.71 -22.13 -3.05
C LEU A 139 -6.57 -22.04 -4.32
N ASN A 140 -7.08 -23.17 -4.82
CA ASN A 140 -7.95 -23.20 -5.99
C ASN A 140 -9.29 -22.50 -5.74
N THR A 141 -9.95 -22.76 -4.60
CA THR A 141 -11.20 -22.08 -4.23
C THR A 141 -11.00 -20.57 -4.06
N LEU A 142 -9.91 -20.14 -3.42
CA LEU A 142 -9.57 -18.72 -3.28
C LEU A 142 -9.30 -18.07 -4.65
N ALA A 143 -8.62 -18.76 -5.56
CA ALA A 143 -8.40 -18.26 -6.92
C ALA A 143 -9.69 -18.13 -7.74
N GLU A 144 -10.69 -18.99 -7.51
CA GLU A 144 -12.00 -18.84 -8.15
C GLU A 144 -12.75 -17.60 -7.65
N TRP A 145 -12.67 -17.31 -6.36
CA TRP A 145 -13.25 -16.09 -5.78
C TRP A 145 -12.53 -14.84 -6.25
N LEU A 146 -11.20 -14.82 -6.07
CA LEU A 146 -10.34 -13.71 -6.48
C LEU A 146 -10.37 -13.49 -8.00
N GLY A 147 -10.51 -14.56 -8.79
CA GLY A 147 -10.60 -14.50 -10.26
C GLY A 147 -11.78 -13.67 -10.78
N ARG A 148 -12.79 -13.41 -9.93
CA ARG A 148 -13.94 -12.53 -10.24
C ARG A 148 -13.57 -11.06 -10.25
N THR A 149 -12.52 -10.66 -9.54
CA THR A 149 -12.04 -9.27 -9.49
C THR A 149 -10.87 -9.01 -10.42
N TYR A 150 -10.42 -10.01 -11.19
CA TYR A 150 -9.39 -9.81 -12.20
C TYR A 150 -9.87 -8.87 -13.30
N ASN A 151 -9.19 -7.74 -13.44
CA ASN A 151 -9.43 -6.78 -14.50
C ASN A 151 -8.41 -6.96 -15.63
N PRO A 152 -8.83 -7.30 -16.87
CA PRO A 152 -7.91 -7.49 -17.99
C PRO A 152 -7.18 -6.22 -18.45
N ILE A 153 -7.79 -5.04 -18.26
CA ILE A 153 -7.22 -3.74 -18.64
C ILE A 153 -6.02 -3.42 -17.74
N ALA A 154 -6.17 -3.59 -16.43
CA ALA A 154 -5.11 -3.40 -15.46
C ALA A 154 -4.13 -4.59 -15.40
N GLY A 155 -4.58 -5.78 -15.84
CA GLY A 155 -3.79 -7.02 -15.82
C GLY A 155 -3.52 -7.55 -14.42
N ARG A 156 -4.42 -7.25 -13.47
CA ARG A 156 -4.29 -7.55 -12.03
C ARG A 156 -5.65 -7.77 -11.38
N PHE A 157 -5.65 -8.35 -10.18
CA PHE A 157 -6.83 -8.46 -9.33
C PHE A 157 -7.14 -7.12 -8.66
N MET A 158 -8.40 -6.68 -8.75
CA MET A 158 -8.88 -5.39 -8.23
C MET A 158 -9.52 -5.56 -6.86
N GLU A 159 -8.76 -6.06 -5.89
CA GLU A 159 -9.13 -6.04 -4.47
C GLU A 159 -8.60 -4.74 -3.85
N TYR A 160 -9.48 -3.77 -3.62
CA TYR A 160 -9.13 -2.44 -3.09
C TYR A 160 -9.98 -2.10 -1.86
N ARG A 161 -9.77 -0.90 -1.29
CA ARG A 161 -10.54 -0.45 -0.12
C ARG A 161 -11.92 0.03 -0.53
N HIS A 162 -12.95 -0.60 0.02
CA HIS A 162 -14.32 -0.13 -0.14
C HIS A 162 -14.64 0.85 1.00
N VAL A 163 -14.87 2.11 0.64
CA VAL A 163 -15.13 3.22 1.55
C VAL A 163 -16.43 3.92 1.16
N SER A 164 -17.10 4.53 2.13
CA SER A 164 -18.39 5.20 1.92
C SER A 164 -18.23 6.72 1.91
N PHE A 165 -19.02 7.38 1.05
CA PHE A 165 -19.29 8.82 1.09
C PHE A 165 -20.35 9.20 2.16
N GLY A 166 -20.84 8.20 2.91
CA GLY A 166 -21.88 8.35 3.93
C GLY A 166 -23.27 7.88 3.50
N GLY A 167 -23.40 7.27 2.32
CA GLY A 167 -24.64 6.68 1.80
C GLY A 167 -24.65 5.16 1.73
N ASP A 168 -23.49 4.53 1.52
CA ASP A 168 -23.37 3.09 1.33
C ASP A 168 -22.96 2.36 2.60
N SER A 169 -23.50 1.16 2.79
CA SER A 169 -23.09 0.26 3.88
C SER A 169 -21.79 -0.47 3.54
N ILE A 170 -20.78 -0.37 4.39
CA ILE A 170 -19.49 -1.04 4.21
C ILE A 170 -19.48 -2.38 4.95
N LYS A 171 -19.28 -3.47 4.19
CA LYS A 171 -19.13 -4.83 4.73
C LYS A 171 -17.68 -5.11 5.16
N PRO A 172 -17.45 -6.07 6.08
CA PRO A 172 -16.12 -6.57 6.37
C PRO A 172 -15.36 -7.00 5.11
N ALA A 173 -14.11 -6.54 4.97
CA ALA A 173 -13.24 -6.90 3.87
C ALA A 173 -12.80 -8.37 3.98
N ILE A 174 -12.72 -9.04 2.84
CA ILE A 174 -12.18 -10.41 2.77
C ILE A 174 -10.66 -10.31 2.71
N PRO A 175 -9.92 -10.90 3.68
CA PRO A 175 -8.48 -10.74 3.75
C PRO A 175 -7.75 -11.71 2.83
N PHE A 176 -7.82 -11.48 1.52
CA PHE A 176 -7.23 -12.37 0.52
C PHE A 176 -5.73 -12.57 0.71
N GLY A 177 -4.97 -11.53 1.05
CA GLY A 177 -3.54 -11.64 1.32
C GLY A 177 -3.21 -12.66 2.41
N TYR A 178 -3.93 -12.59 3.53
CA TYR A 178 -3.72 -13.51 4.65
C TYR A 178 -4.30 -14.91 4.37
N LEU A 179 -5.46 -15.00 3.72
CA LEU A 179 -6.05 -16.29 3.32
C LEU A 179 -5.16 -17.06 2.35
N LEU A 180 -4.55 -16.38 1.37
CA LEU A 180 -3.56 -16.98 0.47
C LEU A 180 -2.32 -17.42 1.23
N ALA A 181 -1.84 -16.63 2.21
CA ALA A 181 -0.72 -17.01 3.04
C ALA A 181 -1.01 -18.29 3.84
N ILE A 182 -2.17 -18.38 4.48
CA ILE A 182 -2.60 -19.58 5.21
C ILE A 182 -2.74 -20.77 4.25
N ALA A 183 -3.40 -20.59 3.10
CA ALA A 183 -3.59 -21.67 2.13
C ALA A 183 -2.26 -22.22 1.60
N SER A 184 -1.30 -21.34 1.33
CA SER A 184 0.05 -21.71 0.90
C SER A 184 0.84 -22.46 1.98
N LYS A 185 0.63 -22.17 3.28
CA LYS A 185 1.24 -22.92 4.41
C LYS A 185 0.86 -24.40 4.40
N TYR A 186 -0.36 -24.72 3.98
CA TYR A 186 -0.88 -26.09 3.95
C TYR A 186 -0.85 -26.72 2.55
N ASN A 187 -0.10 -26.15 1.61
CA ASN A 187 0.00 -26.73 0.28
C ASN A 187 0.63 -28.14 0.37
N GLY A 188 0.01 -29.12 -0.30
CA GLY A 188 0.39 -30.54 -0.22
C GLY A 188 -0.33 -31.34 0.89
N VAL A 189 -1.11 -30.68 1.76
CA VAL A 189 -1.99 -31.39 2.71
C VAL A 189 -3.29 -31.80 2.02
N ASN A 190 -3.62 -33.08 2.11
CA ASN A 190 -4.85 -33.64 1.58
C ASN A 190 -6.04 -33.26 2.48
N GLY A 191 -7.13 -32.85 1.85
CA GLY A 191 -8.40 -32.55 2.52
C GLY A 191 -9.58 -32.69 1.56
N TYR A 192 -10.77 -32.34 2.02
CA TYR A 192 -12.01 -32.43 1.25
C TYR A 192 -12.70 -31.07 1.13
N ALA A 193 -13.29 -30.80 -0.03
CA ALA A 193 -13.99 -29.55 -0.27
C ALA A 193 -15.28 -29.52 0.55
N ASN A 194 -15.38 -28.56 1.47
CA ASN A 194 -16.56 -28.37 2.31
C ASN A 194 -16.86 -26.87 2.43
N SER A 195 -17.98 -26.44 1.86
CA SER A 195 -18.41 -25.04 1.85
C SER A 195 -18.58 -24.46 3.26
N ASN A 196 -18.99 -25.27 4.25
CA ASN A 196 -19.14 -24.81 5.62
C ASN A 196 -17.77 -24.51 6.26
N LEU A 197 -16.77 -25.37 6.04
CA LEU A 197 -15.40 -25.12 6.53
C LEU A 197 -14.80 -23.86 5.89
N PHE A 198 -14.99 -23.69 4.58
CA PHE A 198 -14.52 -22.50 3.88
C PHE A 198 -15.19 -21.22 4.41
N ASN A 199 -16.52 -21.23 4.58
CA ASN A 199 -17.26 -20.09 5.13
C ASN A 199 -16.85 -19.79 6.58
N GLN A 200 -16.61 -20.81 7.40
CA GLN A 200 -16.10 -20.65 8.76
C GLN A 200 -14.72 -19.99 8.76
N LEU A 201 -13.80 -20.40 7.88
CA LEU A 201 -12.49 -19.77 7.74
C LEU A 201 -12.62 -18.31 7.29
N LEU A 202 -13.42 -18.04 6.24
CA LEU A 202 -13.64 -16.68 5.75
C LEU A 202 -14.17 -15.76 6.85
N LEU A 203 -15.19 -16.21 7.58
CA LEU A 203 -15.77 -15.44 8.69
C LEU A 203 -14.76 -15.22 9.81
N LEU A 204 -14.08 -16.27 10.27
CA LEU A 204 -13.08 -16.17 11.34
C LEU A 204 -11.98 -15.15 11.00
N VAL A 205 -11.42 -15.24 9.80
CA VAL A 205 -10.31 -14.37 9.40
C VAL A 205 -10.79 -12.94 9.12
N SER A 206 -12.00 -12.76 8.57
CA SER A 206 -12.60 -11.42 8.39
C SER A 206 -12.92 -10.76 9.74
N ASP A 207 -13.43 -11.53 10.70
CA ASP A 207 -13.74 -11.05 12.05
C ASP A 207 -12.50 -10.55 12.77
N ILE A 208 -11.39 -11.27 12.62
CA ILE A 208 -10.08 -10.84 13.12
C ILE A 208 -9.73 -9.47 12.53
N ILE A 209 -9.77 -9.30 11.22
CA ILE A 209 -9.36 -8.03 10.56
C ILE A 209 -10.22 -6.85 11.01
N VAL A 210 -11.52 -7.06 11.20
CA VAL A 210 -12.44 -6.05 11.73
C VAL A 210 -12.06 -5.66 13.17
N VAL A 211 -11.74 -6.62 14.02
CA VAL A 211 -11.33 -6.37 15.42
C VAL A 211 -9.96 -5.69 15.52
N TYR A 212 -9.06 -5.92 14.56
CA TYR A 212 -7.81 -5.15 14.45
C TYR A 212 -8.03 -3.70 14.01
N GLU A 213 -9.25 -3.35 13.57
CA GLU A 213 -9.63 -2.00 13.16
C GLU A 213 -8.74 -1.40 12.05
N ILE A 214 -8.19 -2.25 11.17
CA ILE A 214 -7.36 -1.80 10.04
C ILE A 214 -8.16 -1.51 8.77
N GLN A 215 -9.44 -1.88 8.74
CA GLN A 215 -10.32 -1.60 7.61
C GLN A 215 -10.77 -0.13 7.61
N PRO A 216 -10.61 0.59 6.49
CA PRO A 216 -11.18 1.92 6.33
C PRO A 216 -12.68 1.84 6.06
N TYR A 217 -13.41 2.84 6.53
CA TYR A 217 -14.86 2.96 6.36
C TYR A 217 -15.25 4.23 5.61
N SER A 218 -14.40 5.27 5.65
CA SER A 218 -14.72 6.56 5.04
C SER A 218 -13.57 7.15 4.23
N ILE A 219 -13.93 7.78 3.11
CA ILE A 219 -13.03 8.59 2.30
C ILE A 219 -12.41 9.76 3.10
N PHE A 220 -13.12 10.23 4.13
CA PHE A 220 -12.77 11.42 4.91
C PHE A 220 -11.64 11.17 5.92
N GLU A 221 -11.32 9.90 6.21
CA GLU A 221 -10.26 9.53 7.14
C GLU A 221 -8.90 10.12 6.75
N ALA A 222 -8.56 10.10 5.45
CA ALA A 222 -7.31 10.67 4.96
C ALA A 222 -7.39 12.21 4.89
N MET A 223 -8.55 12.75 4.47
CA MET A 223 -8.72 14.20 4.30
C MET A 223 -8.61 14.96 5.62
N TYR A 224 -9.12 14.40 6.71
CA TYR A 224 -9.09 15.01 8.05
C TYR A 224 -8.12 14.28 9.00
N LEU A 225 -7.07 13.67 8.43
CA LEU A 225 -6.02 13.04 9.22
C LEU A 225 -5.34 14.08 10.13
N ARG A 226 -5.25 13.76 11.40
CA ARG A 226 -4.55 14.54 12.43
C ARG A 226 -3.12 14.06 12.60
N ASP A 227 -2.27 14.98 13.06
CA ASP A 227 -0.85 14.76 13.28
C ASP A 227 -0.58 13.65 14.32
N ASP A 228 -1.36 13.58 15.40
CA ASP A 228 -1.21 12.58 16.46
C ASP A 228 -1.72 11.17 16.06
N ALA A 229 -2.66 11.10 15.12
CA ALA A 229 -3.15 9.84 14.55
C ALA A 229 -2.34 9.39 13.32
N PHE A 230 -1.32 10.15 12.92
CA PHE A 230 -0.58 9.90 11.69
C PHE A 230 0.06 8.51 11.65
N ILE A 231 0.80 8.14 12.70
CA ILE A 231 1.53 6.87 12.74
C ILE A 231 0.57 5.68 12.72
N SER A 232 -0.49 5.72 13.53
CA SER A 232 -1.49 4.66 13.55
C SER A 232 -2.23 4.57 12.20
N PHE A 233 -2.53 5.70 11.56
CA PHE A 233 -3.13 5.72 10.22
C PHE A 233 -2.24 5.07 9.17
N ILE A 234 -0.95 5.43 9.09
CA ILE A 234 -0.01 4.84 8.13
C ILE A 234 0.16 3.34 8.42
N ARG A 235 0.36 2.97 9.69
CA ARG A 235 0.49 1.58 10.12
C ARG A 235 -0.73 0.75 9.70
N ASN A 236 -1.94 1.23 9.98
CA ASN A 236 -3.18 0.52 9.64
C ASN A 236 -3.34 0.35 8.12
N ASN A 237 -2.97 1.37 7.33
CA ASN A 237 -2.98 1.25 5.87
C ASN A 237 -2.01 0.18 5.36
N LEU A 238 -0.79 0.13 5.89
CA LEU A 238 0.20 -0.88 5.49
C LEU A 238 -0.19 -2.30 5.91
N LEU A 239 -0.79 -2.45 7.10
CA LEU A 239 -1.33 -3.72 7.55
C LEU A 239 -2.51 -4.16 6.66
N TYR A 240 -3.38 -3.25 6.25
CA TYR A 240 -4.46 -3.54 5.31
C TYR A 240 -3.91 -4.00 3.96
N ASP A 241 -2.93 -3.30 3.39
CA ASP A 241 -2.29 -3.70 2.12
C ASP A 241 -1.61 -5.07 2.22
N SER A 242 -1.10 -5.42 3.41
CA SER A 242 -0.39 -6.69 3.66
C SER A 242 -1.32 -7.88 3.91
N PHE A 243 -2.42 -7.68 4.65
CA PHE A 243 -3.33 -8.77 5.02
C PHE A 243 -4.57 -8.89 4.14
N VAL A 244 -5.06 -7.77 3.61
CA VAL A 244 -6.23 -7.74 2.74
C VAL A 244 -5.82 -7.72 1.28
N GLY A 245 -4.92 -6.80 0.93
CA GLY A 245 -4.38 -6.66 -0.41
C GLY A 245 -3.54 -7.86 -0.87
N ILE A 246 -3.18 -7.86 -2.16
CA ILE A 246 -2.35 -8.89 -2.78
C ILE A 246 -1.19 -8.21 -3.52
N PRO A 247 0.06 -8.47 -3.12
CA PRO A 247 1.23 -8.02 -3.87
C PRO A 247 1.24 -8.61 -5.27
N GLN A 248 1.21 -7.76 -6.29
CA GLN A 248 1.14 -8.17 -7.68
C GLN A 248 1.63 -7.07 -8.62
N ILE A 249 1.94 -7.45 -9.86
CA ILE A 249 2.33 -6.53 -10.94
C ILE A 249 1.71 -7.03 -12.25
N ASN A 250 1.38 -6.13 -13.17
CA ASN A 250 0.99 -6.57 -14.51
C ASN A 250 2.15 -7.34 -15.16
N SER A 251 1.82 -8.50 -15.73
CA SER A 251 2.80 -9.38 -16.35
C SER A 251 3.55 -8.77 -17.52
N SER A 252 2.93 -7.86 -18.30
CA SER A 252 3.62 -7.16 -19.39
C SER A 252 4.69 -6.22 -18.85
N HIS A 253 4.37 -5.44 -17.81
CA HIS A 253 5.29 -4.51 -17.16
C HIS A 253 6.49 -5.22 -16.55
N ALA A 254 6.24 -6.30 -15.78
CA ALA A 254 7.32 -7.12 -15.23
C ALA A 254 8.17 -7.75 -16.33
N ALA A 255 7.55 -8.33 -17.37
CA ALA A 255 8.28 -8.97 -18.46
C ALA A 255 9.14 -7.95 -19.25
N SER A 256 8.64 -6.73 -19.47
CA SER A 256 9.39 -5.67 -20.14
C SER A 256 10.62 -5.26 -19.34
N LEU A 257 10.48 -5.02 -18.03
CA LEU A 257 11.63 -4.71 -17.17
C LEU A 257 12.61 -5.89 -17.10
N ILE A 258 12.14 -7.13 -16.94
CA ILE A 258 13.00 -8.32 -16.93
C ILE A 258 13.78 -8.47 -18.24
N LYS A 259 13.14 -8.20 -19.39
CA LYS A 259 13.82 -8.20 -20.70
C LYS A 259 14.86 -7.09 -20.78
N TYR A 260 14.57 -5.91 -20.24
CA TYR A 260 15.53 -4.82 -20.17
C TYR A 260 16.77 -5.20 -19.36
N LEU A 261 16.58 -5.71 -18.14
CA LEU A 261 17.67 -6.17 -17.27
C LEU A 261 18.54 -7.24 -17.93
N LYS A 262 17.96 -8.09 -18.80
CA LYS A 262 18.72 -9.07 -19.60
C LYS A 262 19.73 -8.42 -20.55
N LEU A 263 19.40 -7.25 -21.09
CA LEU A 263 20.25 -6.51 -22.02
C LEU A 263 21.39 -5.80 -21.27
N THR A 264 21.13 -5.33 -20.06
CA THR A 264 22.09 -4.61 -19.22
C THR A 264 23.05 -5.57 -18.50
N PHE A 265 22.54 -6.61 -17.84
CA PHE A 265 23.32 -7.52 -17.01
C PHE A 265 23.78 -8.75 -17.80
N LYS A 266 24.71 -8.52 -18.75
CA LYS A 266 25.30 -9.56 -19.62
C LYS A 266 26.55 -10.21 -19.02
N GLU A 267 26.78 -11.45 -19.44
CA GLU A 267 27.98 -12.24 -19.11
C GLU A 267 29.29 -11.53 -19.53
N PRO A 268 30.43 -11.81 -18.88
CA PRO A 268 30.67 -12.86 -17.87
C PRO A 268 30.44 -12.43 -16.42
N CYS A 269 30.02 -11.19 -16.16
CA CYS A 269 30.12 -10.56 -14.84
C CYS A 269 29.02 -10.93 -13.82
N TYR A 270 27.92 -11.56 -14.24
CA TYR A 270 26.73 -11.74 -13.39
C TYR A 270 26.32 -13.19 -13.22
N ILE A 271 27.02 -13.88 -12.31
CA ILE A 271 26.75 -15.24 -11.86
C ILE A 271 26.49 -15.22 -10.34
N SER A 272 25.51 -15.99 -9.89
CA SER A 272 25.27 -16.23 -8.46
C SER A 272 24.89 -17.69 -8.23
N HIS A 273 25.40 -18.32 -7.18
CA HIS A 273 25.15 -19.74 -6.89
C HIS A 273 25.44 -20.69 -8.07
N ASN A 274 26.46 -20.40 -8.89
CA ASN A 274 26.78 -21.10 -10.14
C ASN A 274 25.64 -21.11 -11.18
N ILE A 275 24.68 -20.19 -11.04
CA ILE A 275 23.58 -19.96 -11.97
C ILE A 275 23.82 -18.63 -12.68
N LYS A 276 23.67 -18.65 -14.01
CA LYS A 276 23.78 -17.46 -14.85
C LYS A 276 22.50 -16.63 -14.77
N VAL A 277 22.63 -15.31 -14.60
CA VAL A 277 21.47 -14.38 -14.62
C VAL A 277 20.65 -14.56 -15.90
N LYS A 278 21.32 -14.76 -17.06
CA LYS A 278 20.65 -15.00 -18.35
C LYS A 278 19.73 -16.23 -18.32
N ASP A 279 20.14 -17.32 -17.69
CA ASP A 279 19.36 -18.55 -17.62
C ASP A 279 18.16 -18.37 -16.67
N LEU A 280 18.38 -17.72 -15.51
CA LEU A 280 17.31 -17.34 -14.58
C LEU A 280 16.24 -16.47 -15.26
N ILE A 281 16.67 -15.44 -16.02
CA ILE A 281 15.75 -14.55 -16.73
C ILE A 281 14.93 -15.32 -17.78
N ARG A 282 15.58 -16.19 -18.58
CA ARG A 282 14.87 -16.98 -19.61
C ARG A 282 13.83 -17.89 -19.00
N ILE A 283 14.16 -18.55 -17.89
CA ILE A 283 13.24 -19.42 -17.15
C ILE A 283 12.09 -18.60 -16.55
N SER A 284 12.39 -17.45 -15.96
CA SER A 284 11.37 -16.56 -15.37
C SER A 284 10.37 -16.04 -16.42
N LEU A 285 10.86 -15.61 -17.59
CA LEU A 285 9.98 -15.21 -18.69
C LEU A 285 9.14 -16.36 -19.24
N ALA A 286 9.72 -17.57 -19.33
CA ALA A 286 8.97 -18.77 -19.70
C ALA A 286 7.88 -19.09 -18.67
N LEU A 287 8.20 -19.02 -17.37
CA LEU A 287 7.27 -19.23 -16.28
C LEU A 287 6.09 -18.24 -16.33
N ILE A 288 6.36 -16.94 -16.45
CA ILE A 288 5.33 -15.90 -16.61
C ILE A 288 4.42 -16.22 -17.80
N SER A 289 4.99 -16.68 -18.92
CA SER A 289 4.20 -17.02 -20.11
C SER A 289 3.31 -18.25 -19.94
N CYS A 290 3.69 -19.20 -19.08
CA CYS A 290 2.94 -20.42 -18.80
C CYS A 290 1.90 -20.24 -17.68
N ALA A 291 2.03 -19.20 -16.85
CA ALA A 291 1.10 -18.93 -15.75
C ALA A 291 -0.30 -18.56 -16.25
N SER A 292 -1.33 -18.95 -15.51
CA SER A 292 -2.71 -18.54 -15.76
C SER A 292 -2.98 -17.16 -15.18
N ASN A 293 -3.78 -16.32 -15.86
CA ASN A 293 -4.12 -14.98 -15.36
C ASN A 293 -4.87 -15.03 -14.02
N LYS A 294 -5.72 -16.05 -13.82
CA LYS A 294 -6.67 -16.10 -12.70
C LYS A 294 -6.47 -17.27 -11.74
N LYS A 295 -5.80 -18.33 -12.18
CA LYS A 295 -5.74 -19.61 -11.46
C LYS A 295 -4.31 -19.96 -11.09
N PHE A 296 -4.16 -20.77 -10.05
CA PHE A 296 -2.95 -21.56 -9.87
C PHE A 296 -2.86 -22.62 -10.98
N CYS A 297 -1.65 -22.94 -11.42
CA CYS A 297 -1.43 -23.98 -12.41
C CYS A 297 -0.23 -24.85 -12.03
N ASP A 298 -0.36 -26.15 -12.22
CA ASP A 298 0.74 -27.09 -12.08
C ASP A 298 1.51 -27.17 -13.39
N ILE A 299 2.83 -26.99 -13.30
CA ILE A 299 3.74 -27.03 -14.44
C ILE A 299 4.90 -27.97 -14.09
N ASN A 300 5.40 -28.70 -15.09
CA ASN A 300 6.60 -29.53 -14.94
C ASN A 300 7.85 -28.84 -15.52
N ALA A 301 9.04 -29.28 -15.08
CA ALA A 301 10.31 -28.70 -15.54
C ALA A 301 10.51 -28.84 -17.06
N LYS A 302 10.01 -29.92 -17.66
CA LYS A 302 10.10 -30.20 -19.10
C LYS A 302 9.37 -29.16 -19.96
N GLU A 303 8.19 -28.72 -19.55
CA GLU A 303 7.42 -27.66 -20.22
C GLU A 303 8.19 -26.33 -20.21
N ILE A 304 8.74 -25.95 -19.06
CA ILE A 304 9.56 -24.74 -18.92
C ILE A 304 10.86 -24.88 -19.71
N ALA A 305 11.51 -26.04 -19.71
CA ALA A 305 12.71 -26.33 -20.48
C ALA A 305 12.49 -26.12 -21.99
N LYS A 306 11.39 -26.66 -22.53
CA LYS A 306 10.99 -26.46 -23.93
C LYS A 306 10.75 -24.99 -24.23
N LYS A 307 10.01 -24.28 -23.38
CA LYS A 307 9.65 -22.86 -23.59
C LYS A 307 10.85 -21.92 -23.46
N ALA A 308 11.72 -22.17 -22.47
CA ALA A 308 12.92 -21.38 -22.22
C ALA A 308 14.05 -21.73 -23.19
N ASN A 309 13.99 -22.89 -23.86
CA ASN A 309 15.07 -23.50 -24.65
C ASN A 309 16.36 -23.69 -23.82
N ILE A 310 16.20 -24.32 -22.66
CA ILE A 310 17.27 -24.62 -21.68
C ILE A 310 17.14 -26.09 -21.28
N PRO A 311 18.25 -26.84 -21.13
CA PRO A 311 18.19 -28.23 -20.67
C PRO A 311 17.42 -28.41 -19.36
N GLU A 312 16.60 -29.45 -19.28
CA GLU A 312 15.69 -29.71 -18.16
C GLU A 312 16.40 -29.74 -16.80
N TYR A 313 17.58 -30.37 -16.71
CA TYR A 313 18.35 -30.43 -15.46
C TYR A 313 18.73 -29.04 -14.91
N LYS A 314 19.02 -28.07 -15.80
CA LYS A 314 19.30 -26.68 -15.39
C LYS A 314 18.03 -25.97 -14.94
N VAL A 315 16.91 -26.24 -15.60
CA VAL A 315 15.61 -25.69 -15.21
C VAL A 315 15.23 -26.16 -13.82
N THR A 316 15.31 -27.47 -13.56
CA THR A 316 15.07 -28.05 -12.23
C THR A 316 15.97 -27.42 -11.17
N LEU A 317 17.27 -27.29 -11.45
CA LEU A 317 18.21 -26.65 -10.53
C LEU A 317 17.80 -25.22 -10.16
N ILE A 318 17.40 -24.41 -11.14
CA ILE A 318 17.04 -22.99 -10.93
C ILE A 318 15.67 -22.88 -10.25
N LEU A 319 14.70 -23.72 -10.63
CA LEU A 319 13.41 -23.77 -9.96
C LEU A 319 13.57 -24.13 -8.48
N ASP A 320 14.34 -25.18 -8.17
CA ASP A 320 14.52 -25.65 -6.80
C ASP A 320 15.32 -24.67 -5.93
N LYS A 321 16.42 -24.11 -6.45
CA LYS A 321 17.29 -23.24 -5.63
C LYS A 321 16.78 -21.80 -5.54
N VAL A 322 16.17 -21.29 -6.60
CA VAL A 322 15.95 -19.84 -6.77
C VAL A 322 14.48 -19.49 -6.85
N LEU A 323 13.71 -20.11 -7.74
CA LEU A 323 12.35 -19.67 -8.08
C LEU A 323 11.21 -20.36 -7.30
N SER A 324 11.51 -21.34 -6.43
CA SER A 324 10.50 -21.99 -5.61
C SER A 324 10.86 -22.06 -4.12
N PHE A 325 9.83 -22.21 -3.30
CA PHE A 325 9.95 -22.66 -1.93
C PHE A 325 9.51 -24.12 -1.82
N PRO A 326 10.22 -24.96 -1.03
CA PRO A 326 9.68 -26.24 -0.58
C PRO A 326 8.38 -26.02 0.20
N SER A 327 7.38 -26.88 0.01
CA SER A 327 6.05 -26.78 0.63
C SER A 327 6.11 -26.56 2.14
N GLU A 328 7.01 -27.27 2.82
CA GLU A 328 7.23 -27.26 4.26
C GLU A 328 7.85 -25.95 4.79
N HIS A 329 8.43 -25.13 3.92
CA HIS A 329 9.05 -23.85 4.27
C HIS A 329 8.17 -22.64 3.94
N VAL A 330 7.10 -22.83 3.17
CA VAL A 330 6.20 -21.74 2.81
C VAL A 330 5.40 -21.32 4.04
N ASN A 331 5.58 -20.08 4.49
CA ASN A 331 4.91 -19.50 5.65
C ASN A 331 4.93 -20.41 6.91
N ALA A 332 5.98 -21.20 7.10
CA ALA A 332 6.02 -22.25 8.13
C ALA A 332 5.80 -21.73 9.55
N TYR A 333 6.26 -20.50 9.81
CA TYR A 333 6.15 -19.83 11.11
C TYR A 333 4.87 -19.02 11.30
N LEU A 334 4.02 -18.91 10.26
CA LEU A 334 2.81 -18.10 10.29
C LEU A 334 1.83 -18.63 11.34
N ARG A 335 1.55 -17.75 12.30
CA ARG A 335 0.63 -17.95 13.44
C ARG A 335 -0.19 -16.69 13.66
N PHE A 336 -1.18 -16.76 14.57
CA PHE A 336 -1.88 -15.58 15.05
C PHE A 336 -1.13 -15.00 16.28
N PRO A 337 -0.97 -13.67 16.40
CA PRO A 337 -1.32 -12.65 15.41
C PRO A 337 -0.43 -12.73 14.17
N PRO A 338 -0.98 -12.55 12.95
CA PRO A 338 -0.17 -12.61 11.74
C PRO A 338 0.82 -11.44 11.71
N ILE A 339 2.05 -11.71 11.30
CA ILE A 339 3.07 -10.69 11.06
C ILE A 339 3.68 -10.91 9.66
N SER A 340 3.88 -9.82 8.92
CA SER A 340 4.38 -9.87 7.53
C SER A 340 5.77 -10.50 7.41
N THR A 341 6.55 -10.56 8.49
CA THR A 341 7.85 -11.25 8.56
C THR A 341 7.75 -12.78 8.54
N ASP A 342 6.56 -13.35 8.77
CA ASP A 342 6.32 -14.79 8.67
C ASP A 342 5.70 -15.18 7.31
N ILE A 343 5.30 -14.18 6.52
CA ILE A 343 4.73 -14.38 5.18
C ILE A 343 5.86 -14.28 4.16
N ASN A 344 6.12 -15.37 3.43
CA ASN A 344 7.15 -15.47 2.39
C ASN A 344 6.65 -15.96 1.02
N HIS A 345 5.41 -16.45 0.96
CA HIS A 345 4.90 -17.24 -0.17
C HIS A 345 4.95 -16.54 -1.54
N PHE A 346 4.79 -15.21 -1.61
CA PHE A 346 4.78 -14.43 -2.86
C PHE A 346 6.15 -13.90 -3.28
N PHE A 347 7.21 -14.09 -2.47
CA PHE A 347 8.57 -13.64 -2.86
C PHE A 347 9.16 -14.48 -4.00
N LYS A 348 8.64 -15.70 -4.17
CA LYS A 348 8.99 -16.59 -5.26
C LYS A 348 7.73 -16.92 -6.06
N PRO A 349 7.86 -17.10 -7.38
CA PRO A 349 6.71 -17.30 -8.25
C PRO A 349 6.08 -18.70 -8.19
N VAL A 350 6.68 -19.63 -7.45
CA VAL A 350 6.31 -21.06 -7.46
C VAL A 350 6.39 -21.67 -6.07
N ILE A 351 5.48 -22.61 -5.77
CA ILE A 351 5.61 -23.57 -4.66
C ILE A 351 6.01 -24.94 -5.24
N LYS A 352 7.06 -25.56 -4.70
CA LYS A 352 7.44 -26.93 -5.06
C LYS A 352 6.48 -27.92 -4.40
N THR A 353 5.97 -28.86 -5.18
CA THR A 353 5.19 -30.01 -4.71
C THR A 353 5.94 -31.31 -5.00
N SER A 354 5.47 -32.44 -4.46
CA SER A 354 6.09 -33.75 -4.70
C SER A 354 6.05 -34.20 -6.16
N LYS A 355 5.10 -33.68 -6.97
CA LYS A 355 4.86 -34.13 -8.36
C LYS A 355 5.15 -33.05 -9.41
N ALA A 356 5.10 -31.77 -9.05
CA ALA A 356 5.17 -30.65 -9.99
C ALA A 356 5.53 -29.32 -9.29
N TYR A 357 5.53 -28.24 -10.08
CA TYR A 357 5.68 -26.86 -9.62
C TYR A 357 4.34 -26.15 -9.70
N LYS A 358 3.81 -25.72 -8.56
CA LYS A 358 2.58 -24.95 -8.49
C LYS A 358 2.88 -23.47 -8.67
N VAL A 359 2.46 -22.92 -9.79
CA VAL A 359 2.72 -21.53 -10.15
C VAL A 359 1.52 -20.66 -9.73
N TYR A 360 1.82 -19.51 -9.13
CA TYR A 360 0.80 -18.53 -8.76
C TYR A 360 0.12 -17.93 -10.00
N PRO A 361 -1.06 -17.31 -9.84
CA PRO A 361 -1.64 -16.47 -10.89
C PRO A 361 -0.63 -15.47 -11.46
N LYS A 362 -0.75 -15.18 -12.75
CA LYS A 362 0.30 -14.54 -13.56
C LYS A 362 0.78 -13.21 -12.97
N SER A 363 -0.10 -12.36 -12.43
CA SER A 363 0.30 -11.07 -11.85
C SER A 363 1.15 -11.21 -10.58
N ILE A 364 0.85 -12.21 -9.74
CA ILE A 364 1.60 -12.55 -8.52
C ILE A 364 2.92 -13.23 -8.89
N ALA A 365 2.88 -14.22 -9.80
CA ALA A 365 4.09 -14.89 -10.29
C ALA A 365 5.05 -13.91 -10.97
N SER A 366 4.54 -12.93 -11.70
CA SER A 366 5.36 -11.90 -12.34
C SER A 366 6.13 -11.06 -11.31
N LEU A 367 5.50 -10.71 -10.20
CA LEU A 367 6.16 -9.99 -9.10
C LEU A 367 7.23 -10.86 -8.44
N GLY A 368 6.91 -12.13 -8.15
CA GLY A 368 7.88 -13.08 -7.59
C GLY A 368 9.10 -13.26 -8.50
N CYS A 369 8.90 -13.37 -9.82
CA CYS A 369 9.99 -13.42 -10.79
C CYS A 369 10.86 -12.15 -10.77
N LEU A 370 10.24 -10.97 -10.84
CA LEU A 370 10.97 -9.70 -10.85
C LEU A 370 11.79 -9.52 -9.56
N ASN A 371 11.18 -9.72 -8.40
CA ASN A 371 11.86 -9.63 -7.10
C ASN A 371 13.03 -10.61 -7.01
N THR A 372 12.83 -11.85 -7.46
CA THR A 372 13.88 -12.87 -7.44
C THR A 372 15.05 -12.47 -8.34
N ILE A 373 14.79 -11.91 -9.53
CA ILE A 373 15.84 -11.46 -10.45
C ILE A 373 16.61 -10.26 -9.89
N CYS A 374 15.91 -9.23 -9.42
CA CYS A 374 16.56 -8.05 -8.83
C CYS A 374 17.44 -8.44 -7.65
N ASN A 375 16.92 -9.27 -6.73
CA ASN A 375 17.69 -9.78 -5.60
C ASN A 375 18.89 -10.62 -6.08
N PHE A 376 18.71 -11.47 -7.08
CA PHE A 376 19.80 -12.30 -7.61
C PHE A 376 20.93 -11.46 -8.24
N ILE A 377 20.60 -10.35 -8.90
CA ILE A 377 21.57 -9.40 -9.46
C ILE A 377 22.35 -8.68 -8.35
N SER A 378 21.68 -8.20 -7.30
CA SER A 378 22.33 -7.49 -6.18
C SER A 378 23.24 -8.37 -5.32
N PHE A 379 23.15 -9.70 -5.45
CA PHE A 379 23.96 -10.69 -4.71
C PHE A 379 24.83 -11.55 -5.64
N PRO A 380 25.83 -10.98 -6.37
CA PRO A 380 26.79 -11.76 -7.15
C PRO A 380 27.50 -12.79 -6.26
N ASN A 381 27.63 -14.03 -6.72
CA ASN A 381 28.24 -15.13 -5.96
C ASN A 381 27.66 -15.31 -4.53
N GLY A 382 26.40 -14.91 -4.31
CA GLY A 382 25.72 -15.00 -3.02
C GLY A 382 26.12 -13.92 -2.00
N LYS A 383 26.85 -12.88 -2.40
CA LYS A 383 27.26 -11.77 -1.52
C LYS A 383 26.73 -10.45 -2.03
N TRP A 384 26.23 -9.61 -1.12
CA TRP A 384 25.74 -8.26 -1.45
C TRP A 384 26.86 -7.40 -2.07
N SER A 385 26.54 -6.68 -3.14
CA SER A 385 27.46 -5.75 -3.80
C SER A 385 26.80 -4.38 -3.98
N ASN A 386 27.23 -3.38 -3.20
CA ASN A 386 26.75 -2.00 -3.33
C ASN A 386 26.92 -1.47 -4.76
N LYS A 387 28.03 -1.80 -5.44
CA LYS A 387 28.30 -1.35 -6.80
C LYS A 387 27.26 -1.88 -7.80
N ILE A 388 27.02 -3.19 -7.79
CA ILE A 388 26.05 -3.83 -8.70
C ILE A 388 24.63 -3.40 -8.34
N ASP A 389 24.35 -3.24 -7.05
CA ASP A 389 23.07 -2.76 -6.58
C ASP A 389 22.77 -1.32 -7.07
N SER A 390 23.77 -0.45 -7.10
CA SER A 390 23.67 0.88 -7.72
C SER A 390 23.49 0.80 -9.24
N GLU A 391 24.25 -0.06 -9.93
CA GLU A 391 24.07 -0.30 -11.38
C GLU A 391 22.66 -0.79 -11.71
N LEU A 392 22.05 -1.62 -10.86
CA LEU A 392 20.65 -2.02 -10.97
C LEU A 392 19.68 -0.85 -10.79
N GLY A 393 20.00 0.10 -9.92
CA GLY A 393 19.25 1.36 -9.78
C GLY A 393 19.22 2.14 -11.10
N TYR A 394 20.39 2.43 -11.66
CA TYR A 394 20.51 3.14 -12.94
C TYR A 394 19.86 2.38 -14.10
N ALA A 395 19.92 1.04 -14.12
CA ALA A 395 19.24 0.24 -15.13
C ALA A 395 17.71 0.40 -15.06
N VAL A 396 17.15 0.47 -13.86
CA VAL A 396 15.71 0.68 -13.65
C VAL A 396 15.30 2.11 -14.07
N GLU A 397 16.15 3.10 -13.81
CA GLU A 397 15.93 4.48 -14.26
C GLU A 397 15.93 4.59 -15.79
N ASN A 398 16.95 4.02 -16.44
CA ASN A 398 17.05 4.02 -17.90
C ASN A 398 15.88 3.28 -18.56
N PHE A 399 15.40 2.19 -17.96
CA PHE A 399 14.21 1.50 -18.44
C PHE A 399 12.98 2.42 -18.48
N LEU A 400 12.76 3.24 -17.45
CA LEU A 400 11.64 4.17 -17.46
C LEU A 400 11.84 5.29 -18.49
N ARG A 401 13.06 5.83 -18.62
CA ARG A 401 13.39 6.83 -19.65
C ARG A 401 13.10 6.30 -21.06
N GLU A 402 13.50 5.06 -21.36
CA GLU A 402 13.21 4.42 -22.65
C GLU A 402 11.70 4.19 -22.86
N ALA A 403 10.93 3.91 -21.80
CA ALA A 403 9.48 3.79 -21.91
C ALA A 403 8.81 5.14 -22.28
N PHE A 404 9.31 6.27 -21.76
CA PHE A 404 8.84 7.60 -22.12
C PHE A 404 9.20 7.95 -23.57
N VAL A 405 10.46 7.76 -23.96
CA VAL A 405 10.93 8.00 -25.34
C VAL A 405 10.19 7.12 -26.34
N GLY A 406 9.94 5.85 -26.00
CA GLY A 406 9.15 4.93 -26.83
C GLY A 406 7.69 5.35 -27.03
N LYS A 407 7.18 6.27 -26.19
CA LYS A 407 5.86 6.90 -26.33
C LYS A 407 5.93 8.29 -27.00
N GLY A 408 7.09 8.68 -27.51
CA GLY A 408 7.30 9.98 -28.15
C GLY A 408 7.31 11.16 -27.16
N ILE A 409 7.56 10.91 -25.88
CA ILE A 409 7.69 11.96 -24.88
C ILE A 409 9.14 12.45 -24.88
N GLU A 410 9.33 13.75 -25.07
CA GLU A 410 10.63 14.40 -24.93
C GLU A 410 11.05 14.43 -23.46
N ILE A 411 12.31 14.09 -23.21
CA ILE A 411 12.87 13.97 -21.86
C ILE A 411 14.18 14.74 -21.74
N ALA A 412 14.45 15.25 -20.55
CA ALA A 412 15.73 15.79 -20.13
C ALA A 412 16.17 15.11 -18.83
N TYR A 413 17.47 14.83 -18.69
CA TYR A 413 18.03 14.17 -17.51
C TYR A 413 19.55 14.35 -17.49
N GLY A 414 20.18 14.07 -16.34
CA GLY A 414 21.63 14.14 -16.16
C GLY A 414 22.07 15.12 -15.08
N ASP A 415 23.36 15.41 -15.06
CA ASP A 415 23.98 16.28 -14.07
C ASP A 415 23.82 17.75 -14.45
N ARG A 416 23.55 18.61 -13.47
CA ARG A 416 23.54 20.06 -13.65
C ARG A 416 24.94 20.56 -14.03
N LEU A 417 25.02 21.33 -15.11
CA LEU A 417 26.22 22.08 -15.50
C LEU A 417 26.35 23.41 -14.75
N ASN A 418 27.60 23.81 -14.50
CA ASN A 418 27.98 25.16 -14.06
C ASN A 418 27.19 25.72 -12.86
N GLY A 419 26.94 24.88 -11.85
CA GLY A 419 26.29 25.30 -10.61
C GLY A 419 27.11 24.94 -9.36
N ASP A 420 27.05 25.78 -8.33
CA ASP A 420 27.71 25.53 -7.03
C ASP A 420 27.15 24.30 -6.32
N VAL A 421 25.93 23.91 -6.69
CA VAL A 421 25.17 22.84 -6.06
C VAL A 421 25.16 21.62 -6.98
N LYS A 422 25.82 20.53 -6.55
CA LYS A 422 25.71 19.23 -7.20
C LYS A 422 24.26 18.76 -7.20
N LEU A 423 23.71 18.56 -8.39
CA LEU A 423 22.32 18.22 -8.62
C LEU A 423 22.26 17.29 -9.83
N GLU A 424 21.62 16.16 -9.67
CA GLU A 424 21.32 15.18 -10.72
C GLU A 424 19.80 15.19 -10.92
N VAL A 425 19.37 15.06 -12.17
CA VAL A 425 17.96 14.95 -12.55
C VAL A 425 17.72 13.57 -13.13
N ASP A 426 16.91 12.77 -12.44
CA ASP A 426 16.61 11.39 -12.86
C ASP A 426 15.79 11.39 -14.16
N LEU A 427 14.70 12.16 -14.22
CA LEU A 427 13.88 12.31 -15.43
C LEU A 427 13.04 13.59 -15.34
N LEU A 428 13.11 14.43 -16.36
CA LEU A 428 12.32 15.65 -16.49
C LEU A 428 11.59 15.64 -17.83
N CYS A 429 10.33 16.06 -17.84
CA CYS A 429 9.54 16.23 -19.05
C CYS A 429 8.89 17.61 -19.07
N GLU A 430 8.67 18.15 -20.26
CA GLU A 430 8.09 19.47 -20.47
C GLU A 430 6.79 19.40 -21.26
N THR A 431 5.88 20.31 -20.92
CA THR A 431 4.70 20.66 -21.71
C THR A 431 4.63 22.18 -21.78
N ASP A 432 3.65 22.70 -22.52
CA ASP A 432 3.44 24.15 -22.64
C ASP A 432 3.13 24.81 -21.29
N ASP A 433 2.45 24.11 -20.37
CA ASP A 433 1.97 24.66 -19.10
C ASP A 433 2.65 24.10 -17.84
N CYS A 434 3.36 22.96 -17.96
CA CYS A 434 3.95 22.24 -16.83
C CYS A 434 5.35 21.67 -17.13
N ILE A 435 6.18 21.62 -16.08
CA ILE A 435 7.41 20.83 -15.99
C ILE A 435 7.15 19.68 -15.02
N TYR A 436 7.47 18.45 -15.42
CA TYR A 436 7.31 17.24 -14.62
C TYR A 436 8.66 16.71 -14.20
N ILE A 437 8.89 16.56 -12.89
CA ILE A 437 10.15 16.07 -12.33
C ILE A 437 9.88 14.70 -11.71
N PHE A 438 10.50 13.66 -12.25
CA PHE A 438 10.41 12.29 -11.75
C PHE A 438 11.70 11.92 -11.04
N GLU A 439 11.62 11.71 -9.72
CA GLU A 439 12.75 11.31 -8.88
C GLU A 439 12.60 9.85 -8.46
N MET A 440 13.51 9.00 -8.93
CA MET A 440 13.39 7.56 -8.86
C MET A 440 14.15 6.99 -7.67
N LYS A 441 13.54 6.06 -6.95
CA LYS A 441 14.16 5.34 -5.83
C LYS A 441 13.79 3.87 -5.89
N LYS A 442 14.82 3.03 -5.97
CA LYS A 442 14.65 1.57 -6.00
C LYS A 442 14.19 0.99 -4.65
N LYS A 443 14.56 1.62 -3.52
CA LYS A 443 14.28 1.10 -2.18
C LYS A 443 12.76 1.05 -1.93
N GLY A 444 12.24 -0.14 -1.61
CA GLY A 444 10.85 -0.36 -1.21
C GLY A 444 10.67 -0.47 0.30
N LEU A 445 9.43 -0.72 0.74
CA LEU A 445 9.12 -1.04 2.14
C LEU A 445 9.78 -2.35 2.55
N THR A 446 10.42 -2.35 3.72
CA THR A 446 10.96 -3.56 4.34
C THR A 446 9.85 -4.43 4.93
N ARG A 447 10.16 -5.70 5.18
CA ARG A 447 9.23 -6.64 5.84
C ARG A 447 8.83 -6.18 7.25
N GLN A 448 9.74 -5.48 7.93
CA GLN A 448 9.49 -4.90 9.24
C GLN A 448 8.49 -3.73 9.15
N ALA A 449 8.64 -2.87 8.14
CA ALA A 449 7.66 -1.82 7.89
C ALA A 449 6.28 -2.40 7.53
N GLN A 450 6.24 -3.40 6.66
CA GLN A 450 5.00 -4.11 6.27
C GLN A 450 4.35 -4.87 7.43
N SER A 451 5.08 -5.24 8.49
CA SER A 451 4.52 -5.84 9.71
C SER A 451 3.99 -4.81 10.71
N GLY A 452 3.99 -3.52 10.35
CA GLY A 452 3.49 -2.45 11.20
C GLY A 452 4.52 -1.87 12.17
N ASN A 453 5.82 -2.17 12.03
CA ASN A 453 6.84 -1.59 12.90
C ASN A 453 7.07 -0.11 12.56
N GLU A 454 6.70 0.78 13.48
CA GLU A 454 6.56 2.22 13.24
C GLU A 454 7.88 2.91 12.87
N SER A 455 8.99 2.56 13.52
CA SER A 455 10.30 3.16 13.23
C SER A 455 10.82 2.74 11.84
N HIS A 456 10.60 1.49 11.44
CA HIS A 456 10.97 1.00 10.11
C HIS A 456 10.07 1.62 9.04
N ILE A 457 8.78 1.81 9.32
CA ILE A 457 7.86 2.55 8.43
C ILE A 457 8.43 3.94 8.14
N LEU A 458 8.72 4.73 9.17
CA LEU A 458 9.25 6.08 9.00
C LEU A 458 10.64 6.09 8.33
N SER A 459 11.52 5.17 8.72
CA SER A 459 12.85 5.04 8.12
C SER A 459 12.79 4.72 6.61
N ASP A 460 11.91 3.81 6.21
CA ASP A 460 11.74 3.44 4.80
C ASP A 460 11.07 4.57 4.00
N LEU A 461 10.09 5.27 4.57
CA LEU A 461 9.46 6.45 3.94
C LEU A 461 10.42 7.63 3.82
N ALA A 462 11.32 7.83 4.79
CA ALA A 462 12.36 8.83 4.70
C ALA A 462 13.28 8.56 3.50
N ASP A 463 13.75 7.32 3.35
CA ASP A 463 14.66 6.95 2.26
C ASP A 463 13.98 6.93 0.87
N SER A 464 12.68 6.61 0.80
CA SER A 464 11.96 6.41 -0.47
C SER A 464 11.11 7.60 -0.93
N VAL A 465 10.48 8.33 -0.01
CA VAL A 465 9.52 9.41 -0.31
C VAL A 465 10.07 10.79 0.06
N LEU A 466 10.57 10.98 1.29
CA LEU A 466 11.05 12.30 1.70
C LEU A 466 12.31 12.69 0.93
N ARG A 467 13.25 11.75 0.79
CA ARG A 467 14.49 11.96 0.05
C ARG A 467 14.26 12.30 -1.44
N SER A 468 13.34 11.60 -2.10
CA SER A 468 13.02 11.82 -3.52
C SER A 468 12.29 13.14 -3.72
N HIS A 469 11.30 13.47 -2.88
CA HIS A 469 10.67 14.79 -2.91
C HIS A 469 11.67 15.91 -2.63
N TYR A 470 12.61 15.70 -1.70
CA TYR A 470 13.66 16.68 -1.41
C TYR A 470 14.51 16.95 -2.66
N GLN A 471 14.95 15.92 -3.39
CA GLN A 471 15.67 16.11 -4.65
C GLN A 471 14.82 16.85 -5.69
N ALA A 472 13.55 16.46 -5.86
CA ALA A 472 12.65 17.11 -6.82
C ALA A 472 12.44 18.60 -6.50
N MET A 473 12.34 18.95 -5.21
CA MET A 473 12.21 20.34 -4.77
C MET A 473 13.51 21.14 -4.94
N ARG A 474 14.68 20.50 -4.85
CA ARG A 474 15.95 21.17 -5.19
C ARG A 474 16.01 21.54 -6.67
N ILE A 475 15.54 20.66 -7.55
CA ILE A 475 15.45 20.92 -8.99
C ILE A 475 14.51 22.09 -9.26
N GLU A 476 13.32 22.08 -8.65
CA GLU A 476 12.38 23.20 -8.72
C GLU A 476 12.97 24.51 -8.18
N ASN A 477 13.69 24.46 -7.05
CA ASN A 477 14.32 25.65 -6.47
C ASN A 477 15.36 26.26 -7.43
N VAL A 478 16.10 25.44 -8.17
CA VAL A 478 16.99 25.92 -9.23
C VAL A 478 16.19 26.56 -10.38
N LEU A 479 15.10 25.93 -10.83
CA LEU A 479 14.24 26.49 -11.88
C LEU A 479 13.59 27.82 -11.46
N ASN A 480 13.30 28.01 -10.18
CA ASN A 480 12.74 29.25 -9.64
C ASN A 480 13.75 30.40 -9.54
N ASN A 481 15.03 30.08 -9.28
CA ASN A 481 16.05 31.08 -8.97
C ASN A 481 17.09 31.28 -10.08
N CYS A 482 17.11 30.41 -11.09
CA CYS A 482 17.99 30.51 -12.24
C CYS A 482 17.17 30.65 -13.53
N GLU A 483 17.68 31.39 -14.51
CA GLU A 483 17.01 31.55 -15.81
C GLU A 483 16.93 30.22 -16.58
N PHE A 484 18.00 29.42 -16.46
CA PHE A 484 18.17 28.12 -17.10
C PHE A 484 18.71 27.07 -16.13
N LEU A 485 18.13 25.87 -16.21
CA LEU A 485 18.72 24.62 -15.72
C LEU A 485 19.39 23.92 -16.90
N HIS A 486 20.72 23.97 -16.96
CA HIS A 486 21.49 23.23 -17.94
C HIS A 486 21.82 21.84 -17.40
N LEU A 487 21.43 20.80 -18.12
CA LEU A 487 21.72 19.41 -17.79
C LEU A 487 22.63 18.81 -18.85
N LYS A 488 23.52 17.93 -18.40
CA LYS A 488 24.38 17.13 -19.27
C LYS A 488 24.27 15.67 -18.92
N HIS A 489 24.06 14.86 -19.94
CA HIS A 489 24.20 13.42 -19.86
C HIS A 489 25.02 12.93 -21.04
N ASN A 490 26.18 12.33 -20.76
CA ASN A 490 27.20 12.03 -21.77
C ASN A 490 27.54 13.30 -22.56
N ASP A 491 27.40 13.27 -23.88
CA ASP A 491 27.67 14.40 -24.80
C ASP A 491 26.41 15.20 -25.18
N VAL A 492 25.26 14.90 -24.56
CA VAL A 492 23.99 15.60 -24.83
C VAL A 492 23.74 16.63 -23.73
N GLU A 493 23.56 17.88 -24.14
CA GLU A 493 23.19 18.99 -23.26
C GLU A 493 21.74 19.40 -23.52
N SER A 494 21.01 19.69 -22.45
CA SER A 494 19.64 20.20 -22.48
C SER A 494 19.53 21.44 -21.58
N SER A 495 18.65 22.37 -21.93
CA SER A 495 18.43 23.61 -21.18
C SER A 495 16.95 23.82 -20.96
N ILE A 496 16.56 23.89 -19.69
CA ILE A 496 15.18 23.99 -19.24
C ILE A 496 14.99 25.33 -18.54
N THR A 497 13.86 25.99 -18.77
CA THR A 497 13.56 27.31 -18.20
C THR A 497 12.16 27.34 -17.63
N LEU A 498 11.91 27.90 -16.44
CA LEU A 498 10.59 27.80 -15.83
C LEU A 498 9.48 28.50 -16.64
N LYS A 499 9.74 29.71 -17.15
CA LYS A 499 8.79 30.53 -17.94
C LYS A 499 7.37 30.63 -17.34
N GLY A 500 7.26 30.65 -16.01
CA GLY A 500 5.97 30.71 -15.30
C GLY A 500 5.12 29.42 -15.39
N ARG A 501 5.66 28.33 -15.92
CA ARG A 501 5.01 27.01 -15.94
C ARG A 501 4.94 26.43 -14.53
N ARG A 502 3.95 25.57 -14.30
CA ARG A 502 3.83 24.85 -13.03
C ARG A 502 4.85 23.73 -12.95
N VAL A 503 5.32 23.41 -11.75
CA VAL A 503 6.17 22.24 -11.52
C VAL A 503 5.37 21.17 -10.81
N ILE A 504 5.35 19.96 -11.37
CA ILE A 504 4.76 18.76 -10.76
C ILE A 504 5.91 17.82 -10.39
N ARG A 505 5.97 17.46 -9.11
CA ARG A 505 7.02 16.59 -8.56
C ARG A 505 6.46 15.19 -8.36
N ILE A 506 7.13 14.19 -8.89
CA ILE A 506 6.72 12.80 -8.82
C ILE A 506 7.87 12.01 -8.20
N SER A 507 7.66 11.53 -6.98
CA SER A 507 8.54 10.48 -6.46
C SER A 507 8.15 9.15 -7.09
N VAL A 508 9.14 8.37 -7.53
CA VAL A 508 8.91 7.12 -8.26
C VAL A 508 9.56 5.96 -7.53
N SER A 509 8.77 4.97 -7.11
CA SER A 509 9.27 3.72 -6.55
C SER A 509 9.33 2.61 -7.61
N LEU A 510 10.21 1.61 -7.42
CA LEU A 510 10.23 0.44 -8.29
C LEU A 510 8.91 -0.38 -8.23
N LEU A 511 8.34 -0.54 -7.03
CA LEU A 511 7.12 -1.30 -6.77
C LEU A 511 6.09 -0.45 -6.02
N ASP A 512 4.84 -0.92 -6.01
CA ASP A 512 3.72 -0.25 -5.33
C ASP A 512 3.96 -0.12 -3.81
N PHE A 513 3.61 1.04 -3.26
CA PHE A 513 3.55 1.32 -1.81
C PHE A 513 2.10 1.30 -1.29
N GLY A 514 1.17 0.76 -2.09
CA GLY A 514 -0.24 0.65 -1.75
C GLY A 514 -0.88 2.01 -1.47
N ALA A 515 -1.61 2.11 -0.36
CA ALA A 515 -2.35 3.33 -0.02
C ALA A 515 -1.50 4.59 0.15
N LEU A 516 -0.18 4.45 0.34
CA LEU A 516 0.72 5.61 0.51
C LEU A 516 0.95 6.38 -0.81
N GLN A 517 0.55 5.81 -1.94
CA GLN A 517 0.60 6.44 -3.26
C GLN A 517 -0.69 7.22 -3.60
N ASP A 518 -1.69 7.18 -2.72
CA ASP A 518 -2.83 8.08 -2.82
C ASP A 518 -2.40 9.54 -2.60
N LYS A 519 -2.90 10.45 -3.44
CA LYS A 519 -2.55 11.87 -3.41
C LYS A 519 -2.83 12.53 -2.07
N THR A 520 -3.98 12.22 -1.46
CA THR A 520 -4.40 12.81 -0.18
C THR A 520 -3.50 12.31 0.94
N VAL A 521 -3.20 11.01 0.94
CA VAL A 521 -2.29 10.38 1.91
C VAL A 521 -0.89 10.98 1.80
N LEU A 522 -0.34 11.09 0.59
CA LEU A 522 0.97 11.69 0.36
C LEU A 522 1.03 13.15 0.83
N GLN A 523 0.02 13.95 0.46
CA GLN A 523 -0.02 15.35 0.86
C GLN A 523 -0.02 15.50 2.38
N ARG A 524 -0.83 14.70 3.08
CA ARG A 524 -0.85 14.70 4.54
C ARG A 524 0.46 14.21 5.13
N LEU A 525 1.06 13.16 4.59
CA LEU A 525 2.36 12.65 4.99
C LEU A 525 3.44 13.74 4.92
N LEU A 526 3.57 14.44 3.78
CA LEU A 526 4.58 15.48 3.61
C LEU A 526 4.31 16.69 4.52
N THR A 527 3.04 17.09 4.65
CA THR A 527 2.64 18.22 5.52
C THR A 527 2.95 17.93 6.99
N ILE A 528 2.60 16.73 7.47
CA ILE A 528 2.85 16.32 8.85
C ILE A 528 4.36 16.16 9.08
N ALA A 529 5.10 15.62 8.11
CA ALA A 529 6.55 15.45 8.20
C ALA A 529 7.25 16.79 8.46
N ILE A 530 6.94 17.85 7.71
CA ILE A 530 7.62 19.15 7.90
C ILE A 530 7.20 19.89 9.17
N ASN A 531 6.00 19.61 9.70
CA ASN A 531 5.46 20.30 10.88
C ASN A 531 5.77 19.59 12.20
N ASN A 532 6.17 18.32 12.17
CA ASN A 532 6.33 17.49 13.36
C ASN A 532 7.70 16.81 13.42
N LYS A 533 8.19 16.58 14.64
CA LYS A 533 9.40 15.78 14.90
C LYS A 533 9.02 14.50 15.62
N PHE A 534 9.36 13.36 15.02
CA PHE A 534 9.15 12.05 15.62
C PHE A 534 10.39 11.61 16.40
N SER A 535 10.17 11.07 17.59
CA SER A 535 11.19 10.53 18.49
C SER A 535 10.68 9.27 19.18
N SER A 536 11.61 8.44 19.64
CA SER A 536 11.32 7.26 20.48
C SER A 536 12.10 7.38 21.79
N GLU A 537 11.52 6.87 22.88
CA GLU A 537 12.22 6.71 24.15
C GLU A 537 13.30 5.61 24.07
N ASP A 538 13.10 4.61 23.21
CA ASP A 538 14.11 3.60 22.90
C ASP A 538 15.19 4.18 21.97
N GLU A 539 16.45 4.15 22.41
CA GLU A 539 17.59 4.74 21.69
C GLU A 539 17.84 4.08 20.31
N ASN A 540 17.67 2.76 20.21
CA ASN A 540 17.88 2.03 18.95
C ASN A 540 16.78 2.37 17.94
N GLU A 541 15.53 2.46 18.39
CA GLU A 541 14.43 2.89 17.54
C GLU A 541 14.56 4.37 17.17
N ASN A 542 15.02 5.23 18.08
CA ASN A 542 15.21 6.66 17.84
C ASN A 542 16.32 6.95 16.81
N LYS A 543 17.37 6.13 16.76
CA LYS A 543 18.42 6.20 15.73
C LYS A 543 17.86 5.95 14.33
N LYS A 544 16.91 5.02 14.18
CA LYS A 544 16.26 4.75 12.87
C LYS A 544 15.47 5.95 12.34
N LEU A 545 15.05 6.86 13.22
CA LEU A 545 14.28 8.07 12.91
C LEU A 545 15.15 9.28 12.51
N GLU A 546 16.48 9.19 12.60
CA GLU A 546 17.38 10.31 12.28
C GLU A 546 17.18 10.84 10.86
N LYS A 547 17.14 9.92 9.89
CA LYS A 547 16.90 10.28 8.48
C LYS A 547 15.55 10.93 8.26
N TRP A 548 14.52 10.48 8.97
CA TRP A 548 13.20 11.11 8.88
C TRP A 548 13.29 12.57 9.31
N ARG A 549 13.89 12.85 10.46
CA ARG A 549 14.06 14.21 10.97
C ARG A 549 14.90 15.07 10.01
N GLU A 550 16.02 14.52 9.53
CA GLU A 550 16.92 15.20 8.59
C GLU A 550 16.19 15.62 7.31
N TYR A 551 15.50 14.68 6.65
CA TYR A 551 14.80 15.00 5.40
C TYR A 551 13.55 15.85 5.62
N SER A 552 12.85 15.69 6.75
CA SER A 552 11.71 16.53 7.09
C SER A 552 12.11 18.00 7.26
N GLU A 553 13.21 18.26 7.96
CA GLU A 553 13.75 19.62 8.14
C GLU A 553 14.19 20.22 6.81
N LYS A 554 14.95 19.47 6.02
CA LYS A 554 15.40 19.90 4.68
C LYS A 554 14.23 20.18 3.73
N LEU A 555 13.18 19.36 3.77
CA LEU A 555 11.95 19.58 3.02
C LEU A 555 11.21 20.83 3.49
N GLY A 556 11.12 21.06 4.80
CA GLY A 556 10.48 22.25 5.35
C GLY A 556 11.13 23.55 4.87
N VAL A 557 12.47 23.59 4.84
CA VAL A 557 13.23 24.72 4.29
C VAL A 557 12.91 24.93 2.80
N LEU A 558 13.01 23.89 1.97
CA LEU A 558 12.71 24.02 0.55
C LEU A 558 11.24 24.35 0.27
N ALA A 559 10.30 23.86 1.09
CA ALA A 559 8.89 24.20 0.97
C ALA A 559 8.66 25.69 1.21
N PHE A 560 9.36 26.28 2.18
CA PHE A 560 9.34 27.71 2.40
C PHE A 560 9.98 28.47 1.21
N GLU A 561 11.17 28.07 0.76
CA GLU A 561 11.89 28.71 -0.36
C GLU A 561 11.11 28.66 -1.68
N ASN A 562 10.49 27.53 -1.99
CA ASN A 562 9.63 27.35 -3.17
C ASN A 562 8.24 27.98 -2.99
N LYS A 563 7.99 28.68 -1.89
CA LYS A 563 6.71 29.36 -1.56
C LYS A 563 5.54 28.37 -1.50
N GLU A 564 5.75 27.11 -1.14
CA GLU A 564 4.67 26.12 -0.98
C GLU A 564 3.79 26.45 0.24
N LEU A 565 4.38 27.10 1.24
CA LEU A 565 3.76 27.39 2.52
C LEU A 565 3.17 28.81 2.54
N GLY A 566 2.06 29.00 3.25
CA GLY A 566 1.42 30.30 3.47
C GLY A 566 -0.10 30.25 3.40
N ASP A 567 -0.74 31.35 3.78
CA ASP A 567 -2.19 31.46 3.86
C ASP A 567 -2.86 31.23 2.50
N GLY A 568 -3.92 30.42 2.50
CA GLY A 568 -4.68 30.06 1.29
C GLY A 568 -3.97 29.05 0.37
N ARG A 569 -2.78 28.56 0.72
CA ARG A 569 -2.09 27.50 -0.04
C ARG A 569 -2.40 26.13 0.54
N VAL A 570 -2.40 25.11 -0.32
CA VAL A 570 -2.44 23.71 0.09
C VAL A 570 -1.04 23.13 -0.10
N PRO A 571 -0.25 22.92 0.98
CA PRO A 571 1.13 22.43 0.87
C PRO A 571 1.22 21.16 0.03
N PHE A 572 2.30 21.03 -0.76
CA PHE A 572 2.56 19.86 -1.59
C PHE A 572 1.42 19.49 -2.56
N HIS A 573 0.60 20.45 -2.99
CA HIS A 573 -0.50 20.18 -3.94
C HIS A 573 0.02 19.55 -5.24
N ASN A 574 1.08 20.09 -5.83
CA ASN A 574 1.69 19.60 -7.07
C ASN A 574 2.70 18.45 -6.83
N SER A 575 2.38 17.53 -5.93
CA SER A 575 3.24 16.39 -5.59
C SER A 575 2.50 15.07 -5.73
N LEU A 576 3.13 14.09 -6.37
CA LEU A 576 2.64 12.73 -6.57
C LEU A 576 3.68 11.70 -6.11
N PHE A 577 3.22 10.50 -5.75
CA PHE A 577 4.07 9.37 -5.45
C PHE A 577 3.51 8.18 -6.21
N MET A 578 4.29 7.64 -7.15
CA MET A 578 3.84 6.58 -8.05
C MET A 578 4.87 5.48 -8.15
N SER A 579 4.46 4.28 -8.54
CA SER A 579 5.38 3.21 -8.89
C SER A 579 5.66 3.20 -10.40
N ILE A 580 6.78 2.59 -10.81
CA ILE A 580 7.04 2.30 -12.22
C ILE A 580 5.86 1.55 -12.87
N PRO A 581 5.29 0.47 -12.27
CA PRO A 581 4.10 -0.18 -12.80
C PRO A 581 2.89 0.72 -13.01
N GLN A 582 2.65 1.69 -12.12
CA GLN A 582 1.55 2.66 -12.27
C GLN A 582 1.82 3.63 -13.42
N ILE A 583 3.06 4.11 -13.57
CA ILE A 583 3.45 4.99 -14.69
C ILE A 583 3.35 4.24 -16.02
N LEU A 584 3.87 3.01 -16.11
CA LEU A 584 3.74 2.17 -17.31
C LEU A 584 2.28 1.89 -17.66
N PHE A 585 1.43 1.70 -16.65
CA PHE A 585 -0.01 1.54 -16.88
C PHE A 585 -0.62 2.78 -17.54
N LEU A 586 -0.28 3.99 -17.08
CA LEU A 586 -0.74 5.22 -17.73
C LEU A 586 -0.17 5.38 -19.14
N LEU A 587 1.12 5.11 -19.34
CA LEU A 587 1.75 5.15 -20.66
C LEU A 587 1.07 4.19 -21.64
N ASP A 588 0.76 2.96 -21.23
CA ASP A 588 0.06 1.98 -22.04
C ASP A 588 -1.35 2.43 -22.45
N LYS A 589 -2.00 3.24 -21.62
CA LYS A 589 -3.35 3.77 -21.87
C LYS A 589 -3.37 5.12 -22.57
N SER A 590 -2.22 5.74 -22.75
CA SER A 590 -2.07 7.00 -23.47
C SER A 590 -1.66 6.73 -24.91
N ASN A 591 -2.30 7.43 -25.83
CA ASN A 591 -1.99 7.43 -27.26
C ASN A 591 -0.78 8.33 -27.56
N ASP A 592 -0.64 9.43 -26.80
CA ASP A 592 0.44 10.41 -26.96
C ASP A 592 0.87 11.04 -25.61
N ALA A 593 1.86 11.92 -25.68
CA ALA A 593 2.39 12.66 -24.55
C ALA A 593 1.34 13.54 -23.85
N GLY A 594 0.48 14.21 -24.62
CA GLY A 594 -0.54 15.11 -24.08
C GLY A 594 -1.57 14.37 -23.23
N GLU A 595 -2.01 13.22 -23.72
CA GLU A 595 -2.93 12.34 -23.00
C GLU A 595 -2.31 11.76 -21.73
N PHE A 596 -1.03 11.35 -21.78
CA PHE A 596 -0.31 10.89 -20.60
C PHE A 596 -0.25 11.96 -19.49
N PHE A 597 0.12 13.18 -19.84
CA PHE A 597 0.20 14.27 -18.86
C PHE A 597 -1.19 14.74 -18.40
N LYS A 598 -2.23 14.61 -19.23
CA LYS A 598 -3.63 14.79 -18.81
C LYS A 598 -4.00 13.78 -17.73
N TYR A 599 -3.66 12.50 -17.92
CA TYR A 599 -3.90 11.45 -16.93
C TYR A 599 -3.11 11.63 -15.64
N LEU A 600 -1.85 12.06 -15.71
CA LEU A 600 -1.09 12.40 -14.49
C LEU A 600 -1.73 13.54 -13.70
N ARG A 601 -2.20 14.60 -14.38
CA ARG A 601 -2.84 15.75 -13.73
C ARG A 601 -4.18 15.40 -13.08
N PHE A 602 -4.89 14.39 -13.57
CA PHE A 602 -6.13 13.91 -12.95
C PHE A 602 -5.90 13.54 -11.47
N PHE A 603 -4.81 12.81 -11.17
CA PHE A 603 -4.48 12.39 -9.80
C PHE A 603 -4.10 13.54 -8.86
N ILE A 604 -3.81 14.74 -9.37
CA ILE A 604 -3.54 15.91 -8.52
C ILE A 604 -4.83 16.43 -7.88
N SER A 605 -5.96 16.27 -8.57
CA SER A 605 -7.23 16.91 -8.21
C SER A 605 -8.32 15.93 -7.77
N THR A 606 -8.17 14.64 -8.06
CA THR A 606 -9.22 13.65 -7.85
C THR A 606 -8.74 12.43 -7.06
N THR A 607 -9.58 11.94 -6.16
CA THR A 607 -9.43 10.65 -5.45
C THR A 607 -10.82 10.02 -5.30
N THR A 608 -10.92 8.70 -5.49
CA THR A 608 -12.15 7.96 -5.09
C THR A 608 -12.12 7.56 -3.62
N GLY A 609 -10.99 7.78 -2.94
CA GLY A 609 -10.73 7.30 -1.58
C GLY A 609 -10.48 5.79 -1.48
N SER A 610 -10.49 5.05 -2.60
CA SER A 610 -10.06 3.65 -2.67
C SER A 610 -8.59 3.44 -2.29
N ARG A 611 -7.80 4.53 -2.37
CA ARG A 611 -6.34 4.57 -2.19
C ARG A 611 -5.63 3.57 -3.12
N ASP A 612 -6.18 3.35 -4.30
CA ASP A 612 -5.64 2.48 -5.35
C ASP A 612 -5.66 3.20 -6.70
N VAL A 613 -4.46 3.54 -7.19
CA VAL A 613 -4.25 4.31 -8.43
C VAL A 613 -4.93 3.68 -9.64
N TYR A 614 -4.94 2.35 -9.72
CA TYR A 614 -5.57 1.62 -10.83
C TYR A 614 -7.10 1.78 -10.81
N THR A 615 -7.72 1.68 -9.63
CA THR A 615 -9.15 1.87 -9.42
C THR A 615 -9.56 3.31 -9.69
N ASP A 616 -8.79 4.28 -9.20
CA ASP A 616 -9.01 5.71 -9.46
C ASP A 616 -8.99 6.00 -10.98
N PHE A 617 -7.99 5.47 -11.69
CA PHE A 617 -7.89 5.64 -13.14
C PHE A 617 -9.04 5.02 -13.91
N LEU A 618 -9.38 3.75 -13.60
CA LEU A 618 -10.46 3.05 -14.30
C LEU A 618 -11.81 3.72 -14.06
N SER A 619 -12.04 4.26 -12.86
CA SER A 619 -13.24 5.04 -12.54
C SER A 619 -13.32 6.31 -13.39
N TYR A 620 -12.21 7.02 -13.55
CA TYR A 620 -12.12 8.20 -14.39
C TYR A 620 -12.42 7.92 -15.87
N ILE A 621 -11.82 6.88 -16.44
CA ILE A 621 -12.06 6.51 -17.84
C ILE A 621 -13.53 6.12 -18.04
N ASN A 622 -14.15 5.42 -17.09
CA ASN A 622 -15.57 5.08 -17.17
C ASN A 622 -16.47 6.32 -17.17
N ILE A 623 -16.17 7.32 -16.33
CA ILE A 623 -16.91 8.59 -16.27
C ILE A 623 -16.79 9.36 -17.60
N LEU A 624 -15.58 9.42 -18.17
CA LEU A 624 -15.37 10.06 -19.48
C LEU A 624 -16.15 9.36 -20.58
N GLY A 625 -16.10 8.02 -20.64
CA GLY A 625 -16.83 7.25 -21.64
C GLY A 625 -18.36 7.41 -21.55
N GLN A 626 -18.92 7.53 -20.34
CA GLN A 626 -20.34 7.82 -20.15
C GLN A 626 -20.71 9.24 -20.64
N SER A 627 -19.84 10.22 -20.41
CA SER A 627 -20.05 11.60 -20.83
C SER A 627 -20.07 11.77 -22.35
N GLU A 628 -19.32 10.96 -23.09
CA GLU A 628 -19.30 10.95 -24.56
C GLU A 628 -20.57 10.30 -25.15
N VAL A 629 -21.13 9.29 -24.48
CA VAL A 629 -22.38 8.62 -24.92
C VAL A 629 -23.60 9.52 -24.67
N ASP A 630 -23.67 10.19 -23.52
CA ASP A 630 -24.78 11.10 -23.21
C ASP A 630 -24.70 12.45 -23.98
N GLY A 631 -23.50 12.82 -24.45
CA GLY A 631 -23.29 13.98 -25.33
C GLY A 631 -23.72 13.78 -26.79
N GLY A 632 -24.00 12.54 -27.21
CA GLY A 632 -24.49 12.20 -28.55
C GLY A 632 -26.01 12.38 -28.76
N HIS A 633 -26.73 12.85 -27.74
CA HIS A 633 -28.14 13.21 -27.80
C HIS A 633 -28.37 14.71 -27.54
N LYS A 634 -27.68 15.57 -28.29
CA LYS A 634 -28.03 16.98 -28.44
C LYS A 634 -28.12 17.39 -29.89
#